data_AF-A0A0M8TPD1-F1
#
_entry.id   AF-A0A0M8TPD1-F1
#
_cell.length_a   1.000
_cell.length_b   1.000
_cell.length_c   1.000
_cell.angle_alpha   90.00
_cell.angle_beta   90.00
_cell.angle_gamma   90.00
#
_symmetry.space_group_name_H-M   'P 1'
#
loop_
_entity.id
_entity.type
_entity.pdbx_description
1 polymer ?
#
loop_
_entity_poly.entity_id
_entity_poly.type
_entity_poly.pdbx_seq_one_letter_code
_entity_poly.pdbx_strand_id
1 'polypeptide(L)'
;MTRFRKLPVEVDAVQLRRDTWSEVRAFLGPFPEGMRGVYVDENDNPQDDFLGDPPDGRVARIGLLIPTLEGLMLAVEDDWIIRGVAGELYPCKPEIFALTYEPVPA
;
A
#
# COMPACT_ATOMS: atom_id res chain seq x y z
N MET A 1 33.34 7.47 -15.08
CA MET A 1 32.04 7.04 -14.50
C MET A 1 31.01 7.01 -15.62
N THR A 2 30.37 5.88 -15.83
CA THR A 2 29.30 5.74 -16.82
C THR A 2 27.97 6.08 -16.14
N ARG A 3 27.18 6.98 -16.75
CA ARG A 3 25.87 7.37 -16.24
C ARG A 3 24.79 6.67 -17.06
N PHE A 4 23.72 6.26 -16.41
CA PHE A 4 22.56 5.63 -17.01
C PHE A 4 21.31 6.45 -16.67
N ARG A 5 20.29 6.40 -17.54
CA ARG A 5 18.96 6.98 -17.27
C ARG A 5 17.97 5.85 -17.05
N LYS A 6 17.01 6.04 -16.13
CA LYS A 6 15.85 5.14 -16.04
C LYS A 6 15.06 5.24 -17.35
N LEU A 7 14.55 4.13 -17.85
CA LEU A 7 13.62 4.14 -18.97
C LEU A 7 12.30 4.83 -18.53
N PRO A 8 11.54 5.44 -19.45
CA PRO A 8 10.18 5.88 -19.14
C PRO A 8 9.35 4.65 -18.74
N VAL A 9 8.72 4.70 -17.57
CA VAL A 9 7.91 3.61 -17.01
C VAL A 9 6.62 4.21 -16.49
N GLU A 10 5.50 3.68 -16.99
CA GLU A 10 4.17 3.88 -16.40
C GLU A 10 3.93 2.77 -15.37
N VAL A 11 3.21 3.08 -14.29
CA VAL A 11 2.90 2.11 -13.23
C VAL A 11 1.41 2.11 -12.94
N ASP A 12 0.89 0.95 -12.60
CA ASP A 12 -0.42 0.85 -11.98
C ASP A 12 -0.28 1.11 -10.48
N ALA A 13 -1.17 1.92 -9.92
CA ALA A 13 -1.22 2.16 -8.47
C ALA A 13 -2.66 2.32 -7.99
N VAL A 14 -2.91 1.92 -6.74
CA VAL A 14 -4.18 2.12 -6.05
C VAL A 14 -3.92 2.73 -4.68
N GLN A 15 -4.77 3.65 -4.24
CA GLN A 15 -4.66 4.20 -2.88
C GLN A 15 -5.38 3.30 -1.87
N LEU A 16 -4.71 2.98 -0.77
CA LEU A 16 -5.25 2.15 0.31
C LEU A 16 -6.25 2.96 1.14
N ARG A 17 -7.54 2.84 0.83
CA ARG A 17 -8.61 3.51 1.59
C ARG A 17 -9.72 2.55 1.98
N ARG A 18 -10.34 2.80 3.14
CA ARG A 18 -11.45 1.97 3.66
C ARG A 18 -12.70 2.08 2.79
N ASP A 19 -13.00 3.27 2.29
CA ASP A 19 -14.16 3.55 1.44
C ASP A 19 -14.05 2.92 0.05
N THR A 20 -12.83 2.80 -0.49
CA THR A 20 -12.55 2.15 -1.79
C THR A 20 -11.86 0.80 -1.65
N TRP A 21 -12.10 0.07 -0.55
CA TRP A 21 -11.45 -1.23 -0.31
C TRP A 21 -11.72 -2.27 -1.41
N SER A 22 -12.87 -2.20 -2.08
CA SER A 22 -13.18 -3.08 -3.20
C SER A 22 -12.24 -2.90 -4.40
N GLU A 23 -11.82 -1.66 -4.69
CA GLU A 23 -10.84 -1.33 -5.73
C GLU A 23 -9.46 -1.85 -5.35
N VAL A 24 -9.08 -1.69 -4.06
CA VAL A 24 -7.82 -2.24 -3.54
C VAL A 24 -7.79 -3.76 -3.71
N ARG A 25 -8.87 -4.46 -3.36
CA ARG A 25 -8.95 -5.91 -3.56
C ARG A 25 -8.89 -6.32 -5.03
N ALA A 26 -9.54 -5.57 -5.93
CA ALA A 26 -9.48 -5.84 -7.36
C ALA A 26 -8.06 -5.64 -7.91
N PHE A 27 -7.36 -4.61 -7.43
CA PHE A 27 -5.97 -4.33 -7.80
C PHE A 27 -5.00 -5.40 -7.27
N LEU A 28 -5.14 -5.84 -6.02
CA LEU A 28 -4.24 -6.84 -5.43
C LEU A 28 -4.47 -8.24 -6.01
N GLY A 29 -5.69 -8.55 -6.45
CA GLY A 29 -6.06 -9.90 -6.85
C GLY A 29 -6.05 -10.88 -5.66
N PRO A 30 -5.75 -12.17 -5.87
CA PRO A 30 -5.60 -13.12 -4.77
C PRO A 30 -4.41 -12.71 -3.91
N PHE A 31 -4.59 -12.68 -2.59
CA PHE A 31 -3.52 -12.28 -1.68
C PHE A 31 -2.38 -13.31 -1.77
N PRO A 32 -1.16 -12.89 -2.13
CA PRO A 32 -0.01 -13.78 -2.09
C PRO A 32 0.26 -14.22 -0.65
N GLU A 33 0.95 -15.35 -0.50
CA GLU A 33 1.32 -15.89 0.81
C GLU A 33 2.05 -14.82 1.65
N GLY A 34 1.58 -14.59 2.87
CA GLY A 34 2.11 -13.57 3.78
C GLY A 34 1.49 -12.18 3.66
N MET A 35 0.70 -11.91 2.60
CA MET A 35 -0.08 -10.66 2.51
C MET A 35 -1.33 -10.75 3.36
N ARG A 36 -1.57 -9.73 4.20
CA ARG A 36 -2.77 -9.67 5.04
C ARG A 36 -3.18 -8.26 5.40
N GLY A 37 -4.49 -8.03 5.48
CA GLY A 37 -5.05 -6.81 6.04
C GLY A 37 -4.90 -6.81 7.55
N VAL A 38 -4.59 -5.65 8.12
CA VAL A 38 -4.39 -5.43 9.56
C VAL A 38 -5.07 -4.14 9.99
N TYR A 39 -5.21 -3.97 11.29
CA TYR A 39 -5.45 -2.65 11.87
C TYR A 39 -4.13 -2.01 12.27
N VAL A 40 -4.12 -0.68 12.28
CA VAL A 40 -2.94 0.10 12.64
C VAL A 40 -3.29 0.98 13.81
N ASP A 41 -2.51 0.88 14.88
CA ASP A 41 -2.69 1.68 16.07
C ASP A 41 -2.15 3.12 15.90
N GLU A 42 -2.18 3.90 16.98
CA GLU A 42 -1.70 5.29 17.00
C GLU A 42 -0.19 5.44 16.77
N ASN A 43 0.57 4.34 16.89
CA ASN A 43 2.02 4.30 16.74
C ASN A 43 2.46 3.58 15.45
N ASP A 44 1.55 3.42 14.48
CA ASP A 44 1.79 2.69 13.23
C ASP A 44 2.13 1.20 13.43
N ASN A 45 1.77 0.58 14.57
CA ASN A 45 1.99 -0.86 14.74
C ASN A 45 0.81 -1.66 14.17
N PRO A 46 1.08 -2.74 13.42
CA PRO A 46 0.05 -3.61 12.90
C PRO A 46 -0.50 -4.51 14.01
N GLN A 47 -1.82 -4.58 14.09
CA GLN A 47 -2.57 -5.44 15.01
C GLN A 47 -3.36 -6.46 14.19
N ASP A 48 -3.12 -7.75 14.46
CA ASP A 48 -3.80 -8.87 13.79
C ASP A 48 -5.21 -9.12 14.35
N ASP A 49 -5.51 -8.61 15.55
CA ASP A 49 -6.79 -8.80 16.23
C ASP A 49 -7.82 -7.74 15.83
N PHE A 50 -8.94 -8.20 15.27
CA PHE A 50 -10.13 -7.40 14.99
C PHE A 50 -10.90 -7.16 16.31
N LEU A 51 -10.37 -6.36 17.22
CA LEU A 51 -11.05 -5.97 18.46
C LEU A 51 -12.03 -4.80 18.23
N GLY A 52 -12.72 -4.78 17.09
CA GLY A 52 -13.64 -3.69 16.72
C GLY A 52 -12.99 -2.31 16.75
N ASP A 53 -13.80 -1.25 16.65
CA ASP A 53 -13.31 0.08 17.01
C ASP A 53 -12.90 0.04 18.50
N PRO A 54 -11.69 0.50 18.86
CA PRO A 54 -11.26 0.44 20.24
C PRO A 54 -12.27 1.17 21.14
N PRO A 55 -12.52 0.64 22.35
CA PRO A 55 -13.60 1.11 23.23
C PRO A 55 -13.40 2.56 23.71
N ASP A 56 -12.23 3.15 23.47
CA ASP A 56 -11.90 4.55 23.75
C ASP A 56 -12.34 5.52 22.63
N GLY A 57 -12.95 5.01 21.55
CA GLY A 57 -13.47 5.81 20.45
C GLY A 57 -12.40 6.30 19.47
N ARG A 58 -11.15 5.81 19.57
CA ARG A 58 -10.12 6.08 18.57
C ARG A 58 -10.44 5.31 17.29
N VAL A 59 -10.33 5.94 16.13
CA VAL A 59 -10.56 5.25 14.86
C VAL A 59 -9.31 4.44 14.54
N ALA A 60 -9.39 3.12 14.62
CA ALA A 60 -8.33 2.26 14.15
C ALA A 60 -8.21 2.40 12.62
N ARG A 61 -7.02 2.80 12.13
CA ARG A 61 -6.74 2.93 10.70
C ARG A 61 -6.58 1.55 10.09
N ILE A 62 -6.90 1.41 8.80
CA ILE A 62 -6.62 0.18 8.07
C ILE A 62 -5.13 0.12 7.70
N GLY A 63 -4.61 -1.10 7.59
CA GLY A 63 -3.28 -1.35 7.05
C GLY A 63 -3.25 -2.63 6.22
N LEU A 64 -2.19 -2.77 5.44
CA LEU A 64 -1.92 -3.94 4.61
C LEU A 64 -0.44 -4.32 4.77
N LEU A 65 -0.19 -5.52 5.28
CA LEU A 65 1.15 -6.11 5.27
C LEU A 65 1.40 -6.73 3.90
N ILE A 66 2.45 -6.27 3.23
CA ILE A 66 2.82 -6.63 1.86
C ILE A 66 4.19 -7.31 1.89
N PRO A 67 4.30 -8.58 1.42
CA PRO A 67 5.58 -9.21 1.17
C PRO A 67 6.28 -8.50 0.00
N THR A 68 7.41 -7.88 0.26
CA THR A 68 8.25 -7.20 -0.73
C THR A 68 9.60 -7.89 -0.84
N LEU A 69 10.45 -7.45 -1.77
CA LEU A 69 11.82 -7.98 -1.91
C LEU A 69 12.71 -7.61 -0.71
N GLU A 70 12.37 -6.53 0.00
CA GLU A 70 13.05 -6.03 1.20
C GLU A 70 12.51 -6.65 2.50
N GLY A 71 11.47 -7.49 2.40
CA GLY A 71 10.79 -8.12 3.54
C GLY A 71 9.32 -7.70 3.66
N LEU A 72 8.72 -7.96 4.82
CA LEU A 72 7.33 -7.61 5.06
C LEU A 72 7.22 -6.11 5.37
N MET A 73 6.47 -5.38 4.54
CA MET A 73 6.26 -3.93 4.71
C MET A 73 4.80 -3.62 5.07
N LEU A 74 4.59 -2.60 5.89
CA LEU A 74 3.26 -2.11 6.24
C LEU A 74 2.89 -0.91 5.36
N ALA A 75 1.80 -1.04 4.61
CA ALA A 75 1.05 0.09 4.10
C ALA A 75 0.01 0.50 5.14
N VAL A 76 -0.15 1.79 5.40
CA VAL A 76 -1.24 2.31 6.25
C VAL A 76 -2.26 3.05 5.40
N GLU A 77 -3.41 3.36 5.98
CA GLU A 77 -4.45 4.16 5.33
C GLU A 77 -3.86 5.40 4.62
N ASP A 78 -4.37 5.66 3.41
CA ASP A 78 -3.93 6.65 2.43
C ASP A 78 -2.62 6.35 1.68
N ASP A 79 -1.80 5.39 2.10
CA ASP A 79 -0.63 4.98 1.31
C ASP A 79 -1.04 4.43 -0.07
N TRP A 80 -0.18 4.62 -1.07
CA TRP A 80 -0.33 4.04 -2.39
C TRP A 80 0.27 2.64 -2.43
N ILE A 81 -0.41 1.70 -3.07
CA ILE A 81 0.17 0.42 -3.45
C ILE A 81 0.50 0.47 -4.93
N ILE A 82 1.78 0.35 -5.25
CA ILE A 82 2.30 0.39 -6.62
C ILE A 82 2.60 -1.03 -7.08
N ARG A 83 2.22 -1.35 -8.32
CA ARG A 83 2.65 -2.57 -8.99
C ARG A 83 3.87 -2.30 -9.87
N GLY A 84 4.96 -3.01 -9.58
CA GLY A 84 6.19 -2.96 -10.36
C GLY A 84 6.13 -3.80 -11.64
N VAL A 85 7.23 -3.77 -12.40
CA VAL A 85 7.30 -4.32 -13.77
C VAL A 85 7.22 -5.85 -13.82
N ALA A 86 7.57 -6.54 -12.73
CA ALA A 86 7.46 -7.99 -12.61
C ALA A 86 6.20 -8.41 -11.81
N GLY A 87 5.29 -7.48 -11.53
CA GLY A 87 4.07 -7.72 -10.77
C GLY A 87 4.24 -7.64 -9.25
N GLU A 88 5.42 -7.28 -8.77
CA GLU A 88 5.70 -7.06 -7.36
C GLU A 88 4.92 -5.85 -6.82
N LEU A 89 4.61 -5.85 -5.53
CA LEU A 89 3.81 -4.81 -4.89
C LEU A 89 4.65 -4.07 -3.85
N TYR A 90 4.53 -2.75 -3.81
CA TYR A 90 5.20 -1.92 -2.80
C TYR A 90 4.27 -0.85 -2.24
N PRO A 91 4.33 -0.57 -0.92
CA PRO A 91 3.72 0.62 -0.36
C PRO A 91 4.54 1.87 -0.71
N CYS A 92 3.85 2.99 -0.91
CA CYS A 92 4.45 4.29 -1.19
C CYS A 92 3.67 5.39 -0.45
N LYS A 93 4.38 6.25 0.28
CA LYS A 93 3.75 7.35 1.01
C LYS A 93 3.11 8.37 0.04
N PRO A 94 1.94 8.95 0.37
CA PRO A 94 1.23 9.88 -0.52
C PRO A 94 2.09 11.03 -1.03
N GLU A 95 2.87 11.63 -0.14
CA GLU A 95 3.76 12.75 -0.45
C GLU A 95 4.90 12.34 -1.38
N ILE A 96 5.41 11.11 -1.26
CA ILE A 96 6.44 10.58 -2.15
C ILE A 96 5.83 10.23 -3.51
N PHE A 97 4.63 9.63 -3.51
CA PHE A 97 3.91 9.28 -4.72
C PHE A 97 3.64 10.54 -5.57
N ALA A 98 3.09 11.58 -4.97
CA ALA A 98 2.77 12.84 -5.65
C ALA A 98 4.00 13.60 -6.17
N LEU A 99 5.17 13.40 -5.56
CA LEU A 99 6.43 13.97 -6.05
C LEU A 99 7.08 13.13 -7.18
N THR A 100 6.65 11.88 -7.35
CA THR A 100 7.30 10.91 -8.25
C THR A 100 6.45 10.58 -9.48
N TYR A 101 5.13 10.64 -9.37
CA TYR A 101 4.20 10.18 -10.39
C TYR A 101 3.18 11.25 -10.77
N GLU A 102 2.78 11.24 -12.04
CA GLU A 102 1.70 12.04 -12.59
C GLU A 102 0.69 11.11 -13.28
N PRO A 103 -0.61 11.48 -13.33
CA PRO A 103 -1.60 10.68 -14.04
C PRO A 103 -1.33 10.64 -15.55
N VAL A 104 -1.46 9.45 -16.14
CA VAL A 104 -1.40 9.26 -17.59
C VAL A 104 -2.78 9.56 -18.19
N PRO A 105 -2.86 10.19 -19.38
CA PRO A 105 -4.13 10.35 -20.10
C PRO A 105 -4.82 9.01 -20.35
N ALA A 106 -6.15 8.97 -20.18
CA ALA A 106 -6.98 7.80 -20.48
C ALA A 106 -7.14 7.54 -21.99
#